data_AF-A0A660R154-F1
#
_entry.id   AF-A0A660R154-F1
#
_cell.length_a   1.000
_cell.length_b   1.000
_cell.length_c   1.000
_cell.angle_alpha   90.00
_cell.angle_beta   90.00
_cell.angle_gamma   90.00
#
_symmetry.space_group_name_H-M   'P 1'
#
loop_
_entity.id
_entity.type
_entity.pdbx_description
1 polymer ?
#
loop_
_entity_poly.entity_id
_entity_poly.type
_entity_poly.pdbx_seq_one_letter_code
_entity_poly.pdbx_strand_id
1 'polypeptide(L)'
;MCASRLREGKCFITNGPLLRTKANGQLPGHVFKAADKLSIAIGMELVARENMTEIQIIKNGDVISSIAAIDWKNGKQLPSVEFDQSGWFLVRVLTDNAMSYRTALTGPYYVEIGEDPSFVKKEDVRFFLDWAREAAEQNIAADPDERALFDKYSAETIVFWEGLLRQAEEN
;
A
#
# COMPACT_ATOMS: atom_id res chain seq x y z
N MET A 1 16.96 -13.48 9.18
CA MET A 1 17.21 -13.00 7.80
C MET A 1 15.92 -12.84 6.96
N CYS A 2 14.91 -13.72 7.07
CA CYS A 2 13.62 -13.53 6.36
C CYS A 2 12.73 -12.41 6.93
N ALA A 3 12.69 -12.22 8.25
CA ALA A 3 11.84 -11.21 8.88
C ALA A 3 12.20 -9.75 8.50
N SER A 4 13.48 -9.46 8.20
CA SER A 4 13.90 -8.12 7.80
C SER A 4 13.45 -7.76 6.39
N ARG A 5 13.50 -8.72 5.45
CA ARG A 5 13.06 -8.52 4.06
C ARG A 5 11.56 -8.28 3.95
N LEU A 6 10.76 -8.92 4.79
CA LEU A 6 9.31 -8.68 4.85
C LEU A 6 9.00 -7.26 5.34
N ARG A 7 9.71 -6.78 6.38
CA ARG A 7 9.57 -5.39 6.86
C ARG A 7 9.96 -4.36 5.81
N GLU A 8 10.95 -4.67 4.98
CA GLU A 8 11.38 -3.83 3.87
C GLU A 8 10.40 -3.85 2.68
N GLY A 9 9.27 -4.58 2.75
CA GLY A 9 8.30 -4.66 1.64
C GLY A 9 8.77 -5.51 0.46
N LYS A 10 9.86 -6.27 0.61
CA LYS A 10 10.41 -7.17 -0.43
C LYS A 10 9.61 -8.47 -0.51
N CYS A 11 8.32 -8.35 -0.79
CA CYS A 11 7.38 -9.45 -0.83
C CYS A 11 6.40 -9.33 -2.02
N PHE A 12 5.67 -10.42 -2.23
CA PHE A 12 4.49 -10.47 -3.09
C PHE A 12 3.45 -11.32 -2.35
N ILE A 13 2.19 -10.93 -2.44
CA ILE A 13 1.06 -11.65 -1.86
C ILE A 13 0.25 -12.20 -3.01
N THR A 14 0.03 -13.51 -3.02
CA THR A 14 -0.79 -14.15 -4.05
C THR A 14 -1.51 -15.37 -3.49
N ASN A 15 -2.77 -15.52 -3.87
CA ASN A 15 -3.54 -16.75 -3.75
C ASN A 15 -3.98 -17.27 -5.13
N GLY A 16 -3.31 -16.83 -6.21
CA GLY A 16 -3.60 -17.18 -7.60
C GLY A 16 -2.42 -16.91 -8.54
N PRO A 17 -2.44 -15.84 -9.37
CA PRO A 17 -1.38 -15.55 -10.34
C PRO A 17 0.01 -15.35 -9.70
N LEU A 18 1.07 -15.80 -10.37
CA LEU A 18 2.43 -15.41 -10.01
C LEU A 18 2.76 -14.10 -10.73
N LEU A 19 2.81 -13.02 -9.95
CA LEU A 19 3.15 -11.68 -10.40
C LEU A 19 4.60 -11.36 -10.02
N ARG A 20 5.44 -11.07 -11.02
CA ARG A 20 6.79 -10.53 -10.83
C ARG A 20 6.84 -9.16 -11.47
N THR A 21 7.12 -8.14 -10.69
CA THR A 21 7.28 -6.78 -11.19
C THR A 21 8.67 -6.25 -10.88
N LYS A 22 9.13 -5.35 -11.75
CA LYS A 22 10.27 -4.49 -11.50
C LYS A 22 9.90 -3.06 -11.87
N ALA A 23 10.18 -2.12 -10.98
CA ALA A 23 10.03 -0.70 -11.22
C ALA A 23 11.40 -0.10 -11.50
N ASN A 24 11.64 0.47 -12.69
CA ASN A 24 12.99 0.90 -13.12
C ASN A 24 14.09 -0.14 -12.82
N GLY A 25 13.77 -1.43 -12.99
CA GLY A 25 14.67 -2.56 -12.72
C GLY A 25 14.76 -3.02 -11.24
N GLN A 26 14.17 -2.29 -10.31
CA GLN A 26 14.17 -2.58 -8.87
C GLN A 26 13.00 -3.48 -8.46
N LEU A 27 13.19 -4.29 -7.41
CA LEU A 27 12.15 -5.15 -6.85
C LEU A 27 11.26 -4.39 -5.86
N PRO A 28 10.04 -4.90 -5.55
CA PRO A 28 9.18 -4.36 -4.51
C PRO A 28 9.94 -4.15 -3.19
N GLY A 29 9.55 -3.12 -2.43
CA GLY A 29 10.25 -2.70 -1.21
C GLY A 29 11.43 -1.76 -1.44
N HIS A 30 11.76 -1.42 -2.69
CA HIS A 30 12.74 -0.39 -3.00
C HIS A 30 12.20 1.02 -2.68
N VAL A 31 13.10 1.90 -2.25
CA VAL A 31 12.82 3.32 -2.02
C VAL A 31 13.52 4.13 -3.10
N PHE A 32 12.76 4.73 -4.01
CA PHE A 32 13.29 5.67 -5.00
C PHE A 32 13.41 7.05 -4.38
N LYS A 33 14.52 7.74 -4.63
CA LYS A 33 14.76 9.10 -4.13
C LYS A 33 14.98 10.05 -5.29
N ALA A 34 14.33 11.22 -5.24
CA ALA A 34 14.52 12.28 -6.22
C ALA A 34 14.34 13.67 -5.55
N ALA A 35 14.93 14.71 -6.14
CA ALA A 35 14.83 16.07 -5.61
C ALA A 35 13.51 16.77 -6.00
N ASP A 36 12.91 16.35 -7.11
CA ASP A 36 11.68 16.91 -7.68
C ASP A 36 10.91 15.76 -8.34
N LYS A 37 10.46 15.87 -9.59
CA LYS A 37 9.65 14.82 -10.23
C LYS A 37 10.41 13.53 -10.54
N LEU A 38 9.70 12.41 -10.45
CA LEU A 38 10.19 11.09 -10.80
C LEU A 38 9.15 10.31 -11.62
N SER A 39 9.57 9.80 -12.78
CA SER A 39 8.81 8.85 -13.60
C SER A 39 9.37 7.44 -13.43
N ILE A 40 8.50 6.49 -13.11
CA ILE A 40 8.88 5.11 -12.81
C ILE A 40 8.24 4.16 -13.81
N ALA A 41 9.05 3.56 -14.69
CA ALA A 41 8.59 2.57 -15.66
C ALA A 41 8.36 1.21 -14.99
N ILE A 42 7.26 0.54 -15.34
CA ILE A 42 6.86 -0.74 -14.76
C ILE A 42 7.13 -1.86 -15.77
N GLY A 43 8.07 -2.73 -15.42
CA GLY A 43 8.26 -4.04 -16.05
C GLY A 43 7.50 -5.11 -15.29
N MET A 44 6.82 -6.01 -16.01
CA MET A 44 6.03 -7.07 -15.40
C MET A 44 6.14 -8.39 -16.18
N GLU A 45 6.28 -9.46 -15.42
CA GLU A 45 6.09 -10.85 -15.86
C GLU A 45 4.94 -11.46 -15.04
N LEU A 46 4.00 -12.08 -15.73
CA LEU A 46 2.78 -12.59 -15.12
C LEU A 46 2.49 -13.99 -15.65
N VAL A 47 2.39 -14.95 -14.73
CA VAL A 47 2.03 -16.34 -15.03
C VAL A 47 0.79 -16.69 -14.25
N ALA A 48 -0.29 -17.03 -14.95
CA ALA A 48 -1.55 -17.42 -14.35
C ALA A 48 -2.08 -18.71 -14.99
N ARG A 49 -2.68 -19.58 -14.17
CA ARG A 49 -3.44 -20.75 -14.64
C ARG A 49 -4.90 -20.42 -14.92
N GLU A 50 -5.37 -19.31 -14.38
CA GLU A 50 -6.77 -18.87 -14.40
C GLU A 50 -6.94 -17.64 -15.28
N ASN A 51 -8.19 -17.29 -15.57
CA ASN A 51 -8.52 -16.06 -16.27
C ASN A 51 -8.21 -14.86 -15.37
N MET A 52 -7.49 -13.91 -15.96
CA MET A 52 -7.19 -12.63 -15.33
C MET A 52 -8.12 -11.61 -15.94
N THR A 53 -8.64 -10.70 -15.12
CA THR A 53 -9.55 -9.65 -15.57
C THR A 53 -8.78 -8.36 -15.81
N GLU A 54 -8.10 -7.88 -14.78
CA GLU A 54 -7.47 -6.55 -14.76
C GLU A 54 -6.10 -6.56 -14.11
N ILE A 55 -5.26 -5.64 -14.58
CA ILE A 55 -3.99 -5.28 -13.98
C ILE A 55 -4.05 -3.80 -13.62
N GLN A 56 -3.82 -3.49 -12.36
CA GLN A 56 -4.00 -2.16 -11.77
C GLN A 56 -2.70 -1.65 -11.17
N ILE A 57 -2.50 -0.33 -11.29
CA ILE A 57 -1.51 0.40 -10.49
C ILE A 57 -2.29 1.18 -9.44
N ILE A 58 -1.94 0.95 -8.17
CA ILE A 58 -2.46 1.69 -7.03
C ILE A 58 -1.36 2.61 -6.54
N LYS A 59 -1.63 3.91 -6.45
CA LYS A 59 -0.73 4.93 -5.89
C LYS A 59 -1.43 5.60 -4.72
N ASN A 60 -0.80 5.63 -3.56
CA ASN A 60 -1.32 6.34 -2.38
C ASN A 60 -2.77 5.97 -2.02
N GLY A 61 -3.13 4.69 -2.21
CA GLY A 61 -4.48 4.15 -1.96
C GLY A 61 -5.44 4.21 -3.16
N ASP A 62 -5.16 4.99 -4.19
CA ASP A 62 -6.05 5.20 -5.33
C ASP A 62 -5.60 4.42 -6.57
N VAL A 63 -6.55 3.85 -7.33
CA VAL A 63 -6.25 3.18 -8.61
C VAL A 63 -6.02 4.24 -9.68
N ILE A 64 -4.76 4.45 -10.07
CA ILE A 64 -4.39 5.47 -11.07
C ILE A 64 -4.35 4.93 -12.50
N SER A 65 -4.32 3.60 -12.66
CA SER A 65 -4.38 2.94 -13.96
C SER A 65 -5.00 1.56 -13.80
N SER A 66 -5.88 1.18 -14.74
CA SER A 66 -6.36 -0.18 -14.91
C SER A 66 -6.32 -0.55 -16.39
N ILE A 67 -5.74 -1.72 -16.70
CA ILE A 67 -5.79 -2.30 -18.04
C ILE A 67 -6.40 -3.70 -17.97
N ALA A 68 -7.20 -4.04 -18.98
CA ALA A 68 -7.70 -5.40 -19.12
C ALA A 68 -6.55 -6.37 -19.36
N ALA A 69 -6.59 -7.56 -18.77
CA ALA A 69 -5.55 -8.56 -18.93
C ALA A 69 -5.41 -9.02 -20.39
N ILE A 70 -6.49 -8.98 -21.16
CA ILE A 70 -6.46 -9.27 -22.61
C ILE A 70 -5.64 -8.24 -23.39
N ASP A 71 -5.77 -6.96 -23.04
CA ASP A 71 -4.98 -5.90 -23.68
C ASP A 71 -3.50 -6.06 -23.37
N TRP A 72 -3.17 -6.41 -22.13
CA TRP A 72 -1.79 -6.69 -21.72
C TRP A 72 -1.20 -7.87 -22.50
N LYS A 73 -1.96 -8.97 -22.66
CA LYS A 73 -1.56 -10.12 -23.50
C LYS A 73 -1.34 -9.71 -24.97
N ASN A 74 -2.05 -8.70 -25.44
CA ASN A 74 -1.90 -8.13 -26.78
C ASN A 74 -0.78 -7.08 -26.88
N GLY A 75 0.02 -6.91 -25.82
CA GLY A 75 1.22 -6.05 -25.82
C GLY A 75 0.99 -4.66 -25.24
N LYS A 76 -0.21 -4.33 -24.74
CA LYS A 76 -0.44 -3.05 -24.03
C LYS A 76 0.40 -3.03 -22.76
N GLN A 77 1.22 -1.99 -22.62
CA GLN A 77 2.04 -1.78 -21.43
C GLN A 77 1.27 -0.97 -20.38
N LEU A 78 1.63 -1.18 -19.12
CA LEU A 78 1.22 -0.28 -18.05
C LEU A 78 1.92 1.09 -18.26
N PRO A 79 1.26 2.21 -17.94
CA PRO A 79 1.91 3.51 -17.96
C PRO A 79 3.00 3.60 -16.86
N SER A 80 3.93 4.53 -17.04
CA SER A 80 4.83 4.94 -15.95
C SER A 80 4.03 5.54 -14.79
N VAL A 81 4.58 5.40 -13.58
CA VAL A 81 4.04 6.02 -12.38
C VAL A 81 4.78 7.32 -12.13
N GLU A 82 4.05 8.43 -12.21
CA GLU A 82 4.59 9.78 -11.99
C GLU A 82 4.45 10.16 -10.51
N PHE A 83 5.51 10.72 -9.94
CA PHE A 83 5.56 11.30 -8.60
C PHE A 83 6.10 12.73 -8.67
N ASP A 84 5.38 13.64 -8.03
CA ASP A 84 5.76 15.04 -7.77
C ASP A 84 5.86 15.34 -6.26
N GLN A 85 5.56 14.33 -5.43
CA GLN A 85 5.64 14.33 -3.97
C GLN A 85 5.97 12.91 -3.52
N SER A 86 6.41 12.76 -2.27
CA SER A 86 6.66 11.46 -1.65
C SER A 86 5.40 10.58 -1.67
N GLY A 87 5.58 9.27 -1.58
CA GLY A 87 4.45 8.34 -1.62
C GLY A 87 4.85 6.90 -1.86
N TRP A 88 3.87 6.11 -2.25
CA TRP A 88 4.06 4.71 -2.57
C TRP A 88 3.12 4.26 -3.68
N PHE A 89 3.49 3.17 -4.33
CA PHE A 89 2.60 2.48 -5.27
C PHE A 89 2.81 0.97 -5.22
N LEU A 90 1.81 0.23 -5.72
CA LEU A 90 1.91 -1.21 -5.93
C LEU A 90 1.17 -1.62 -7.20
N VAL A 91 1.45 -2.84 -7.67
CA VAL A 91 0.75 -3.44 -8.81
C VAL A 91 -0.14 -4.56 -8.30
N ARG A 92 -1.40 -4.58 -8.74
CA ARG A 92 -2.40 -5.59 -8.39
C ARG A 92 -2.96 -6.25 -9.65
N VAL A 93 -3.13 -7.56 -9.60
CA VAL A 93 -3.81 -8.37 -10.62
C VAL A 93 -5.09 -8.94 -10.00
N LEU A 94 -6.18 -8.81 -10.74
CA LEU A 94 -7.49 -9.36 -10.40
C LEU A 94 -7.81 -10.55 -11.30
N THR A 95 -8.55 -11.51 -10.76
CA THR A 95 -9.06 -12.68 -11.50
C THR A 95 -10.56 -12.83 -11.30
N ASP A 96 -11.23 -13.45 -12.26
CA ASP A 96 -12.65 -13.84 -12.21
C ASP A 96 -12.80 -15.30 -11.83
N ASN A 97 -12.45 -15.65 -10.58
CA ASN A 97 -12.74 -16.98 -10.05
C ASN A 97 -14.02 -16.95 -9.21
N ALA A 98 -15.04 -17.67 -9.66
CA ALA A 98 -16.37 -17.69 -9.06
C ALA A 98 -16.41 -18.27 -7.63
N MET A 99 -15.43 -19.10 -7.25
CA MET A 99 -15.40 -19.76 -5.94
C MET A 99 -14.50 -19.06 -4.92
N SER A 100 -13.54 -18.24 -5.37
CA SER A 100 -12.65 -17.51 -4.47
C SER A 100 -12.13 -16.25 -5.15
N TYR A 101 -12.24 -15.09 -4.51
CA TYR A 101 -11.60 -13.87 -4.99
C TYR A 101 -10.08 -14.03 -4.94
N ARG A 102 -9.47 -14.37 -6.08
CA ARG A 102 -8.03 -14.53 -6.22
C ARG A 102 -7.40 -13.25 -6.74
N THR A 103 -6.27 -12.90 -6.15
CA THR A 103 -5.52 -11.70 -6.50
C THR A 103 -4.04 -11.96 -6.27
N ALA A 104 -3.22 -11.24 -7.04
CA ALA A 104 -1.81 -11.11 -6.78
C ALA A 104 -1.50 -9.62 -6.63
N LEU A 105 -0.79 -9.23 -5.58
CA LEU A 105 -0.32 -7.87 -5.39
C LEU A 105 1.11 -7.86 -4.92
N THR A 106 1.87 -6.87 -5.37
CA THR A 106 3.25 -6.67 -4.95
C THR A 106 3.28 -6.07 -3.55
N GLY A 107 4.40 -6.23 -2.83
CA GLY A 107 4.75 -5.25 -1.81
C GLY A 107 4.82 -3.84 -2.40
N PRO A 108 4.70 -2.80 -1.56
CA PRO A 108 4.80 -1.42 -2.03
C PRO A 108 6.21 -1.10 -2.51
N TYR A 109 6.28 -0.23 -3.51
CA TYR A 109 7.45 0.57 -3.83
C TYR A 109 7.27 1.94 -3.19
N TYR A 110 8.33 2.51 -2.63
CA TYR A 110 8.29 3.80 -1.96
C TYR A 110 9.03 4.85 -2.79
N VAL A 111 8.59 6.10 -2.67
CA VAL A 111 9.19 7.27 -3.32
C VAL A 111 9.34 8.37 -2.28
N GLU A 112 10.54 8.93 -2.21
CA GLU A 112 10.88 10.10 -1.40
C GLU A 112 11.27 11.24 -2.35
N ILE A 113 10.50 12.32 -2.33
CA ILE A 113 10.74 13.55 -3.11
C ILE A 113 11.15 14.68 -2.17
N GLY A 114 12.29 15.32 -2.45
CA GLY A 114 12.76 16.46 -1.67
C GLY A 114 13.24 16.08 -0.26
N GLU A 115 12.98 16.96 0.71
CA GLU A 115 13.42 16.79 2.10
C GLU A 115 12.37 16.11 2.99
N ASP A 116 11.11 16.03 2.57
CA ASP A 116 10.05 15.32 3.32
C ASP A 116 9.90 13.88 2.79
N PRO A 117 10.39 12.87 3.53
CA PRO A 117 10.29 11.48 3.08
C PRO A 117 8.88 10.90 3.24
N SER A 118 7.95 11.60 3.91
CA SER A 118 6.69 11.02 4.35
C SER A 118 5.50 11.48 3.51
N PHE A 119 4.73 10.50 3.01
CA PHE A 119 3.39 10.75 2.48
C PHE A 119 2.36 10.36 3.52
N VAL A 120 1.60 11.35 3.99
CA VAL A 120 0.53 11.13 4.96
C VAL A 120 -0.77 11.65 4.35
N LYS A 121 -1.69 10.73 4.02
CA LYS A 121 -3.01 11.10 3.51
C LYS A 121 -3.90 11.52 4.67
N LYS A 122 -4.31 12.78 4.68
CA LYS A 122 -5.07 13.39 5.77
C LYS A 122 -6.38 12.65 6.06
N GLU A 123 -7.08 12.20 5.02
CA GLU A 123 -8.33 11.45 5.14
C GLU A 123 -8.12 10.12 5.85
N ASP A 124 -7.03 9.42 5.54
CA ASP A 124 -6.69 8.13 6.16
C ASP A 124 -6.35 8.33 7.64
N VAL A 125 -5.57 9.36 7.98
CA VAL A 125 -5.26 9.70 9.38
C VAL A 125 -6.52 10.01 10.17
N ARG A 126 -7.44 10.80 9.61
CA ARG A 126 -8.73 11.10 10.26
C ARG A 126 -9.53 9.83 10.50
N PHE A 127 -9.64 8.98 9.48
CA PHE A 127 -10.33 7.70 9.60
C PHE A 127 -9.77 6.85 10.75
N PHE A 128 -8.44 6.67 10.80
CA PHE A 128 -7.83 5.84 11.85
C PHE A 128 -7.89 6.50 13.24
N LEU A 129 -7.83 7.83 13.33
CA LEU A 129 -8.03 8.56 14.58
C LEU A 129 -9.45 8.38 15.12
N ASP A 130 -10.46 8.54 14.27
CA ASP A 130 -11.86 8.37 14.65
C ASP A 130 -12.11 6.91 15.05
N TRP A 131 -11.59 5.95 14.29
CA TRP A 131 -11.67 4.54 14.65
C TRP A 131 -10.98 4.22 15.99
N ALA A 132 -9.83 4.83 16.27
CA ALA A 132 -9.14 4.66 17.55
C ALA A 132 -9.96 5.22 18.73
N ARG A 133 -10.64 6.36 18.53
CA ARG A 133 -11.54 6.95 19.54
C ARG A 133 -12.76 6.06 19.78
N GLU A 134 -13.40 5.58 18.71
CA GLU A 134 -14.52 4.63 18.81
C GLU A 134 -14.11 3.35 19.54
N ALA A 135 -12.95 2.78 19.21
CA ALA A 135 -12.44 1.59 19.87
C ALA A 135 -12.15 1.82 21.36
N ALA A 136 -11.63 2.99 21.72
CA ALA A 136 -11.38 3.38 23.11
C ALA A 136 -12.68 3.42 23.94
N GLU A 137 -13.76 3.96 23.36
CA GLU A 137 -15.09 4.02 24.00
C GLU A 137 -15.70 2.62 24.18
N GLN A 138 -15.39 1.69 23.28
CA GLN A 138 -15.94 0.34 23.25
C GLN A 138 -15.11 -0.69 24.03
N ASN A 139 -14.35 -0.28 25.04
CA ASN A 139 -13.57 -1.22 25.83
C ASN A 139 -14.48 -2.33 26.45
N ILE A 140 -14.39 -3.55 25.94
CA ILE A 140 -15.18 -4.70 26.38
C ILE A 140 -14.49 -5.55 27.47
N ALA A 141 -13.31 -5.13 27.94
CA ALA A 141 -12.57 -5.88 28.96
C ALA A 141 -13.35 -5.92 30.28
N ALA A 142 -13.55 -7.13 30.80
CA ALA A 142 -14.27 -7.38 32.04
C ALA A 142 -13.35 -7.32 33.27
N ASP A 143 -12.08 -7.67 33.10
CA ASP A 143 -11.07 -7.58 34.15
C ASP A 143 -10.56 -6.14 34.32
N PRO A 144 -10.47 -5.61 35.55
CA PRO A 144 -10.02 -4.23 35.79
C PRO A 144 -8.60 -3.93 35.32
N ASP A 145 -7.66 -4.88 35.41
CA ASP A 145 -6.26 -4.67 35.01
C ASP A 145 -6.13 -4.69 33.47
N GLU A 146 -6.84 -5.62 32.81
CA GLU A 146 -6.95 -5.63 31.34
C GLU A 146 -7.60 -4.35 30.80
N ARG A 147 -8.66 -3.88 31.49
CA ARG A 147 -9.35 -2.63 31.14
C ARG A 147 -8.42 -1.43 31.26
N ALA A 148 -7.70 -1.30 32.36
CA ALA A 148 -6.73 -0.22 32.55
C ALA A 148 -5.60 -0.26 31.51
N LEU A 149 -5.14 -1.46 31.14
CA LEU A 149 -4.12 -1.62 30.10
C LEU A 149 -4.64 -1.22 28.71
N PHE A 150 -5.86 -1.61 28.36
CA PHE A 150 -6.51 -1.21 27.11
C PHE A 150 -6.71 0.32 27.06
N ASP A 151 -7.18 0.92 28.14
CA ASP A 151 -7.39 2.37 28.22
C ASP A 151 -6.07 3.13 28.02
N LYS A 152 -4.99 2.65 28.63
CA LYS A 152 -3.64 3.20 28.44
C LYS A 152 -3.21 3.17 26.98
N TYR A 153 -3.26 2.01 26.32
CA TYR A 153 -2.82 1.89 24.93
C TYR A 153 -3.74 2.63 23.95
N SER A 154 -5.03 2.72 24.26
CA SER A 154 -5.98 3.52 23.49
C SER A 154 -5.61 5.00 23.54
N ALA A 155 -5.28 5.53 24.73
CA ALA A 155 -4.82 6.90 24.88
C ALA A 155 -3.50 7.16 24.12
N GLU A 156 -2.52 6.27 24.23
CA GLU A 156 -1.25 6.38 23.48
C GLU A 156 -1.47 6.36 21.96
N THR A 157 -2.38 5.51 21.49
CA THR A 157 -2.74 5.40 20.06
C THR A 157 -3.42 6.68 19.55
N ILE A 158 -4.34 7.26 20.32
CA ILE A 158 -5.01 8.51 19.96
C ILE A 158 -3.99 9.65 19.85
N VAL A 159 -3.09 9.79 20.84
CA VAL A 159 -2.03 10.83 20.83
C VAL A 159 -1.12 10.68 19.60
N PHE A 160 -0.79 9.45 19.23
CA PHE A 160 0.01 9.17 18.03
C PHE A 160 -0.69 9.68 16.75
N TRP A 161 -1.96 9.31 16.55
CA TRP A 161 -2.73 9.72 15.36
C TRP A 161 -3.01 11.23 15.33
N GLU A 162 -3.22 11.87 16.47
CA GLU A 162 -3.32 13.34 16.56
C GLU A 162 -2.01 14.03 16.16
N GLY A 163 -0.86 13.44 16.52
CA GLY A 163 0.45 13.90 16.07
C GLY A 163 0.60 13.85 14.55
N LEU A 164 0.24 12.71 13.94
CA LEU A 164 0.26 12.55 12.49
C LEU A 164 -0.72 13.50 11.79
N LEU A 165 -1.89 13.75 12.39
CA LEU A 165 -2.87 14.67 11.81
C LEU A 165 -2.33 16.10 11.76
N ARG A 166 -1.65 16.57 12.82
CA ARG A 166 -0.99 17.88 12.82
C ARG A 166 0.06 17.97 11.72
N GLN A 167 0.90 16.95 11.57
CA GLN A 167 1.90 16.90 10.50
C GLN A 167 1.25 16.97 9.11
N ALA A 168 0.16 16.23 8.90
CA ALA A 168 -0.58 16.24 7.63
C ALA A 168 -1.38 17.54 7.37
N GLU A 169 -1.48 18.43 8.36
CA GLU A 169 -2.09 19.76 8.22
C GLU A 169 -1.08 20.87 7.94
N GLU A 170 0.20 20.62 8.23
CA GLU A 170 1.32 21.53 8.00
C GLU A 170 1.93 21.38 6.60
N ASN A 171 1.70 20.24 5.94
CA ASN A 171 2.13 19.89 4.58
C ASN A 171 1.05 20.14 3.53
#